data_AF-A0A0R3W6P2-F1
#
_entry.id   AF-A0A0R3W6P2-F1
#
_cell.length_a   1.000
_cell.length_b   1.000
_cell.length_c   1.000
_cell.angle_alpha   90.00
_cell.angle_beta   90.00
_cell.angle_gamma   90.00
#
_symmetry.space_group_name_H-M   'P 1'
#
loop_
_entity.id
_entity.type
_entity.pdbx_description
1 polymer ?
#
loop_
_entity_poly.entity_id
_entity_poly.type
_entity_poly.pdbx_seq_one_letter_code
_entity_poly.pdbx_strand_id
1 'polypeptide(L)'
;MLGRCLASFRHLTLRQCVGYFSGSNIIFSTDINQITLLGSVASSGVTIDESQSGRPVATFSLLTRARYRGADRYKMKLVYHRIQVFDKPLIERIKNISLGDRVFVQGCLTSFKKSTNDWMQSITAQNIILHSEAGKKPANESMMAEVGEEEEEEEGTTGESF
;
A
#
# COMPACT_ATOMS: atom_id res chain seq x y z
N MET A 1 -11.96 46.80 -41.57
CA MET A 1 -10.55 46.35 -41.55
C MET A 1 -9.99 46.49 -40.14
N LEU A 2 -9.60 45.35 -39.55
CA LEU A 2 -8.65 45.12 -38.45
C LEU A 2 -8.62 46.11 -37.25
N GLY A 3 -9.50 45.88 -36.27
CA GLY A 3 -9.28 46.29 -34.88
C GLY A 3 -8.38 45.27 -34.16
N ARG A 4 -7.14 45.66 -33.82
CA ARG A 4 -6.22 44.84 -33.04
C ARG A 4 -6.58 44.93 -31.56
N CYS A 5 -7.13 43.85 -31.01
CA CYS A 5 -7.38 43.69 -29.58
C CYS A 5 -6.10 43.10 -28.93
N LEU A 6 -5.35 43.92 -28.18
CA LEU A 6 -4.24 43.46 -27.36
C LEU A 6 -4.80 42.95 -26.03
N ALA A 7 -4.99 41.63 -25.93
CA ALA A 7 -5.32 40.99 -24.66
C ALA A 7 -4.06 40.93 -23.78
N SER A 8 -3.97 41.85 -22.83
CA SER A 8 -2.99 41.82 -21.73
C SER A 8 -3.35 40.69 -20.76
N PHE A 9 -2.67 39.54 -20.88
CA PHE A 9 -2.73 38.47 -19.88
C PHE A 9 -2.09 38.96 -18.58
N ARG A 10 -2.92 39.29 -17.59
CA ARG A 10 -2.48 39.52 -16.20
C ARG A 10 -2.23 38.17 -15.56
N HIS A 11 -0.97 37.88 -15.23
CA HIS A 11 -0.59 36.76 -14.38
C HIS A 11 -1.26 36.90 -13.01
N LEU A 12 -2.14 35.96 -12.67
CA LEU A 12 -2.56 35.74 -11.29
C LEU A 12 -1.34 35.21 -10.51
N THR A 13 -0.77 36.08 -9.68
CA THR A 13 0.21 35.68 -8.68
C THR A 13 -0.49 34.86 -7.60
N LEU A 14 -0.18 33.58 -7.54
CA LEU A 14 -0.49 32.71 -6.41
C LEU A 14 0.13 33.31 -5.14
N ARG A 15 -0.71 33.87 -4.28
CA ARG A 15 -0.36 34.22 -2.90
C ARG A 15 0.08 32.95 -2.19
N GLN A 16 1.38 32.84 -1.89
CA GLN A 16 1.89 31.89 -0.92
C GLN A 16 1.43 32.32 0.47
N CYS A 17 0.57 31.51 1.08
CA CYS A 17 0.37 31.52 2.52
C CYS A 17 1.64 31.01 3.20
N VAL A 18 2.53 31.91 3.61
CA VAL A 18 3.61 31.59 4.53
C VAL A 18 3.04 31.66 5.94
N GLY A 19 2.48 30.55 6.39
CA GLY A 19 2.11 30.34 7.78
C GLY A 19 3.37 30.17 8.63
N TYR A 20 3.46 30.97 9.68
CA TYR A 20 4.50 30.99 10.69
C TYR A 20 4.82 29.58 11.23
N PHE A 21 6.02 29.06 10.95
CA PHE A 21 6.60 27.97 11.72
C PHE A 21 7.60 28.55 12.72
N SER A 22 7.25 28.38 14.00
CA SER A 22 8.02 28.79 15.16
C SER A 22 9.33 28.00 15.26
N GLY A 23 10.46 28.69 15.14
CA GLY A 23 11.49 28.75 16.18
C GLY A 23 12.27 27.49 16.58
N SER A 24 12.19 26.37 15.87
CA SER A 24 13.19 25.32 15.93
C SER A 24 13.79 25.16 14.54
N ASN A 25 15.07 25.50 14.38
CA ASN A 25 15.84 25.16 13.17
C ASN A 25 16.05 23.64 13.17
N ILE A 26 14.99 22.88 12.93
CA ILE A 26 15.11 21.53 12.40
C ILE A 26 15.59 21.78 10.96
N ILE A 27 16.91 21.71 10.78
CA ILE A 27 17.49 21.59 9.44
C ILE A 27 16.99 20.24 8.93
N PHE A 28 15.83 20.25 8.26
CA PHE A 28 15.45 19.12 7.43
C PHE A 28 16.59 18.99 6.42
N SER A 29 17.23 17.83 6.38
CA SER A 29 18.19 17.56 5.32
C SER A 29 17.52 17.83 3.99
N THR A 30 18.19 18.55 3.08
CA THR A 30 17.73 18.76 1.70
C THR A 30 17.79 17.49 0.86
N ASP A 31 18.21 16.37 1.46
CA ASP A 31 18.35 15.08 0.79
C ASP A 31 17.01 14.51 0.35
N ILE A 32 16.94 14.09 -0.92
CA ILE A 32 15.78 13.45 -1.50
C ILE A 32 16.02 11.94 -1.52
N ASN A 33 15.29 11.20 -0.68
CA ASN A 33 15.21 9.75 -0.73
C ASN A 33 13.78 9.33 -1.07
N GLN A 34 13.50 9.20 -2.36
CA GLN A 34 12.19 8.84 -2.87
C GLN A 34 12.31 7.70 -3.88
N ILE A 35 11.47 6.69 -3.70
CA ILE A 35 11.26 5.58 -4.60
C ILE A 35 9.82 5.56 -5.05
N THR A 36 9.62 5.22 -6.33
CA THR A 36 8.31 4.97 -6.91
C THR A 36 8.39 3.71 -7.76
N LEU A 37 7.57 2.72 -7.44
CA LEU A 37 7.52 1.43 -8.13
C LEU A 37 6.10 1.09 -8.53
N LEU A 38 5.95 0.50 -9.71
CA LEU A 38 4.73 -0.17 -10.15
C LEU A 38 5.08 -1.62 -10.48
N GLY A 39 4.49 -2.55 -9.75
CA GLY A 39 4.85 -3.97 -9.86
C GLY A 39 3.69 -4.89 -9.53
N SER A 40 3.99 -6.18 -9.52
CA SER A 40 3.07 -7.22 -9.07
C SER A 40 3.55 -7.77 -7.74
N VAL A 41 2.64 -8.00 -6.80
CA VAL A 41 2.94 -8.70 -5.55
C VAL A 41 3.45 -10.10 -5.89
N ALA A 42 4.56 -10.50 -5.29
CA ALA A 42 5.26 -11.76 -5.53
C ALA A 42 5.26 -12.69 -4.31
N SER A 43 4.77 -12.22 -3.16
CA SER A 43 4.47 -13.05 -2.00
C SER A 43 3.04 -13.58 -2.08
N SER A 44 2.73 -14.67 -1.38
CA SER A 44 1.37 -15.23 -1.30
C SER A 44 0.37 -14.21 -0.74
N GLY A 45 0.82 -13.38 0.20
CA GLY A 45 0.08 -12.26 0.77
C GLY A 45 1.00 -11.31 1.54
N VAL A 46 0.41 -10.58 2.48
CA VAL A 46 1.11 -9.67 3.40
C VAL A 46 1.39 -10.37 4.73
N THR A 47 2.66 -10.40 5.14
CA THR A 47 3.04 -10.84 6.48
C THR A 47 2.95 -9.65 7.43
N ILE A 48 2.14 -9.76 8.49
CA ILE A 48 1.99 -8.72 9.50
C ILE A 48 2.61 -9.25 10.79
N ASP A 49 3.74 -8.67 11.17
CA ASP A 49 4.47 -9.02 12.40
C ASP A 49 4.35 -7.89 13.41
N GLU A 50 4.40 -8.21 14.71
CA GLU A 50 4.60 -7.19 15.75
C GLU A 50 6.10 -6.89 15.89
N SER A 51 6.45 -5.61 15.77
CA SER A 51 7.82 -5.18 16.07
C SER A 51 8.15 -5.29 17.55
N GLN A 52 9.44 -5.23 17.90
CA GLN A 52 9.91 -5.16 19.29
C GLN A 52 9.31 -3.98 20.08
N SER A 53 8.82 -2.95 19.37
CA SER A 53 8.12 -1.80 19.97
C SER A 53 6.62 -2.00 20.17
N GLY A 54 6.08 -3.19 19.87
CA GLY A 54 4.64 -3.49 19.90
C GLY A 54 3.85 -2.89 18.73
N ARG A 55 4.51 -2.26 17.76
CA ARG A 55 3.87 -1.69 16.57
C ARG A 55 3.82 -2.71 15.43
N PRO A 56 2.69 -2.83 14.70
CA PRO A 56 2.57 -3.77 13.58
C PRO A 56 3.45 -3.32 12.40
N VAL A 57 4.02 -4.29 11.71
CA VAL A 57 4.83 -4.10 10.49
C VAL A 57 4.34 -5.07 9.44
N ALA A 58 3.79 -4.53 8.36
CA ALA A 58 3.44 -5.33 7.19
C ALA A 58 4.62 -5.45 6.24
N THR A 59 4.89 -6.65 5.76
CA THR A 59 5.94 -6.95 4.79
C THR A 59 5.37 -7.75 3.63
N PHE A 60 5.73 -7.37 2.40
CA PHE A 60 5.46 -8.16 1.20
C PHE A 60 6.55 -7.94 0.16
N SER A 61 6.60 -8.82 -0.84
CA SER A 61 7.57 -8.74 -1.94
C SER A 61 6.91 -8.17 -3.20
N LEU A 62 7.54 -7.17 -3.81
CA LEU A 62 7.09 -6.57 -5.07
C LEU A 62 8.02 -6.95 -6.22
N LEU A 63 7.48 -7.55 -7.27
CA LEU A 63 8.19 -7.89 -8.49
C LEU A 63 8.04 -6.77 -9.53
N THR A 64 9.18 -6.31 -10.05
CA THR A 64 9.26 -5.36 -11.16
C THR A 64 10.08 -5.94 -12.31
N ARG A 65 9.75 -5.53 -13.54
CA ARG A 65 10.44 -5.93 -14.77
C ARG A 65 11.24 -4.76 -15.30
N ALA A 66 12.56 -4.83 -15.22
CA ALA A 66 13.45 -3.84 -15.80
C ALA A 66 13.87 -4.29 -17.21
N ARG A 67 13.40 -3.58 -18.24
CA ARG A 67 13.88 -3.76 -19.61
C ARG A 67 15.02 -2.78 -19.88
N TYR A 68 16.11 -3.27 -20.43
CA TYR A 68 17.29 -2.47 -20.72
C TYR A 68 17.93 -2.89 -22.04
N ARG A 69 18.63 -1.96 -22.69
CA ARG A 69 19.39 -2.25 -23.92
C ARG A 69 20.79 -2.72 -23.53
N GLY A 70 21.13 -3.97 -23.85
CA GLY A 70 22.52 -4.45 -23.79
C GLY A 70 23.30 -4.02 -25.03
N ALA A 71 24.53 -4.52 -25.23
CA ALA A 71 25.33 -4.22 -26.42
C ALA A 71 24.59 -4.56 -27.73
N ASP A 72 24.06 -5.79 -27.85
CA ASP A 72 23.50 -6.25 -29.13
C ASP A 72 21.97 -6.39 -29.12
N ARG A 73 21.35 -6.61 -27.96
CA ARG A 73 19.90 -6.85 -27.84
C ARG A 73 19.25 -6.20 -26.62
N TYR A 74 17.93 -6.04 -26.68
CA TYR A 74 17.12 -5.76 -25.49
C TYR A 74 17.13 -6.96 -24.55
N LYS A 75 17.29 -6.69 -23.26
CA LYS A 75 17.30 -7.68 -22.18
C LYS A 75 16.26 -7.28 -21.13
N MET A 76 15.88 -8.24 -20.31
CA MET A 76 14.94 -8.05 -19.21
C MET A 76 15.52 -8.66 -17.94
N LYS A 77 15.40 -7.96 -16.83
CA LYS A 77 15.72 -8.43 -15.49
C LYS A 77 14.49 -8.37 -14.61
N LEU A 78 14.26 -9.45 -13.87
CA LEU A 78 13.28 -9.48 -12.78
C LEU A 78 13.95 -8.95 -11.51
N VAL A 79 13.31 -8.01 -10.84
CA VAL A 79 13.82 -7.43 -9.59
C VAL A 79 12.74 -7.53 -8.52
N TYR A 80 13.08 -8.20 -7.43
CA TYR A 80 12.25 -8.37 -6.25
C TYR A 80 12.63 -7.33 -5.21
N HIS A 81 11.64 -6.59 -4.73
CA HIS A 81 11.82 -5.54 -3.73
C HIS A 81 11.07 -5.95 -2.45
N ARG A 82 11.74 -5.86 -1.31
CA ARG A 82 11.10 -6.04 0.00
C ARG A 82 10.40 -4.74 0.38
N ILE A 83 9.08 -4.75 0.48
CA ILE A 83 8.28 -3.60 0.89
C ILE A 83 7.94 -3.77 2.37
N GLN A 84 8.14 -2.70 3.15
CA GLN A 84 7.75 -2.62 4.56
C GLN A 84 6.81 -1.45 4.78
N VAL A 85 5.76 -1.68 5.55
CA VAL A 85 4.75 -0.69 5.89
C VAL A 85 4.59 -0.65 7.41
N PHE A 86 4.73 0.54 7.97
CA PHE A 86 4.61 0.79 9.42
C PHE A 86 3.32 1.53 9.79
N ASP A 87 2.71 2.23 8.83
CA ASP A 87 1.50 3.01 9.06
C ASP A 87 0.28 2.10 9.19
N LYS A 88 -0.35 2.06 10.37
CA LYS A 88 -1.44 1.13 10.69
C LYS A 88 -2.65 1.27 9.73
N PRO A 89 -3.15 2.48 9.42
CA PRO A 89 -4.19 2.67 8.39
C PRO A 89 -3.80 2.11 7.02
N LEU A 90 -2.54 2.30 6.60
CA LEU A 90 -2.06 1.75 5.34
C LEU A 90 -1.96 0.22 5.38
N ILE A 91 -1.52 -0.36 6.49
CA ILE A 91 -1.51 -1.82 6.72
C ILE A 91 -2.91 -2.41 6.54
N GLU A 92 -3.92 -1.81 7.19
CA GLU A 92 -5.31 -2.28 7.09
C GLU A 92 -5.85 -2.24 5.65
N ARG A 93 -5.42 -1.25 4.85
CA ARG A 93 -5.81 -1.14 3.44
C ARG A 93 -5.19 -2.25 2.59
N ILE A 94 -3.94 -2.62 2.87
CA ILE A 94 -3.20 -3.57 2.02
C ILE A 94 -3.28 -5.01 2.50
N LYS A 95 -3.85 -5.31 3.67
CA LYS A 95 -3.82 -6.65 4.26
C LYS A 95 -4.35 -7.77 3.35
N ASN A 96 -5.26 -7.43 2.44
CA ASN A 96 -5.89 -8.37 1.51
C ASN A 96 -5.16 -8.51 0.17
N ILE A 97 -4.05 -7.80 -0.08
CA ILE A 97 -3.33 -7.98 -1.34
C ILE A 97 -2.74 -9.38 -1.43
N SER A 98 -2.85 -9.95 -2.62
CA SER A 98 -2.52 -11.35 -2.91
C SER A 98 -1.49 -11.46 -4.02
N LEU A 99 -0.93 -12.66 -4.21
CA LEU A 99 0.02 -12.94 -5.28
C LEU A 99 -0.54 -12.50 -6.65
N GLY A 100 0.24 -11.71 -7.38
CA GLY A 100 -0.12 -11.22 -8.71
C GLY A 100 -0.78 -9.84 -8.71
N ASP A 101 -1.29 -9.37 -7.57
CA ASP A 101 -1.94 -8.06 -7.46
C ASP A 101 -1.02 -6.95 -7.91
N ARG A 102 -1.57 -6.03 -8.71
CA ARG A 102 -0.80 -4.91 -9.25
C ARG A 102 -0.91 -3.74 -8.28
N VAL A 103 0.24 -3.27 -7.81
CA VAL A 103 0.29 -2.19 -6.82
C VAL A 103 1.33 -1.15 -7.21
N PHE A 104 0.98 0.10 -6.97
CA PHE A 104 1.89 1.24 -7.01
C PHE A 104 2.37 1.53 -5.59
N VAL A 105 3.68 1.63 -5.41
CA VAL A 105 4.33 1.88 -4.11
C VAL A 105 5.16 3.15 -4.22
N GLN A 106 4.92 4.08 -3.31
CA GLN A 106 5.75 5.26 -3.08
C GLN A 106 6.32 5.20 -1.66
N GLY A 107 7.61 5.49 -1.54
CA GLY A 107 8.31 5.43 -0.26
C GLY A 107 9.76 5.85 -0.37
N CYS A 108 10.59 5.34 0.53
CA CYS A 108 12.03 5.60 0.58
C CYS A 108 12.84 4.29 0.65
N LEU A 109 14.09 4.33 0.18
CA LEU A 109 15.01 3.22 0.35
C LEU A 109 15.59 3.23 1.77
N THR A 110 15.52 2.10 2.44
CA THR A 110 16.05 1.92 3.79
C THR A 110 17.02 0.74 3.77
N SER A 111 18.14 0.88 4.48
CA SER A 111 19.08 -0.21 4.72
C SER A 111 19.23 -0.42 6.22
N PHE A 112 19.12 -1.66 6.68
CA PHE A 112 19.25 -2.00 8.10
C PHE A 112 20.02 -3.30 8.27
N LYS A 113 20.67 -3.47 9.41
CA LYS A 113 21.37 -4.72 9.75
C LYS A 113 20.34 -5.76 10.21
N LYS A 114 20.33 -6.92 9.56
CA LYS A 114 19.54 -8.09 9.99
C LYS A 114 20.32 -8.93 11.00
N SER A 115 21.62 -9.08 10.77
CA SER A 115 22.56 -9.81 11.62
C SER A 115 23.87 -9.02 11.74
N THR A 116 24.85 -9.53 12.49
CA THR A 116 26.16 -8.88 12.68
C THR A 116 26.83 -8.50 11.36
N ASN A 117 26.70 -9.33 10.33
CA ASN A 117 27.36 -9.17 9.03
C ASN A 117 26.40 -8.97 7.85
N ASP A 118 25.09 -9.15 8.04
CA ASP A 118 24.12 -9.05 6.94
C ASP A 118 23.36 -7.72 6.97
N TRP A 119 23.50 -6.97 5.88
CA TRP A 119 22.67 -5.82 5.58
C TRP A 119 21.48 -6.23 4.71
N MET A 120 20.32 -5.67 5.03
CA MET A 120 19.10 -5.83 4.27
C MET A 120 18.65 -4.48 3.73
N GLN A 121 18.25 -4.47 2.46
CA GLN A 121 17.59 -3.33 1.85
C GLN A 121 16.09 -3.57 1.81
N SER A 122 15.32 -2.54 2.14
CA SER A 122 13.87 -2.53 2.02
C SER A 122 13.39 -1.18 1.53
N ILE A 123 12.16 -1.16 1.04
CA ILE A 123 11.46 0.06 0.71
C ILE A 123 10.44 0.29 1.81
N THR A 124 10.60 1.38 2.54
CA THR A 124 9.61 1.82 3.52
C THR A 124 8.52 2.58 2.79
N ALA A 125 7.35 1.95 2.61
CA ALA A 125 6.25 2.55 1.88
C ALA A 125 5.55 3.61 2.74
N GLN A 126 5.34 4.77 2.13
CA GLN A 126 4.57 5.88 2.69
C GLN A 126 3.18 5.94 2.06
N ASN A 127 3.04 5.46 0.82
CA ASN A 127 1.76 5.37 0.15
C ASN A 127 1.72 4.14 -0.77
N ILE A 128 0.57 3.48 -0.83
CA ILE A 128 0.31 2.34 -1.71
C ILE A 128 -1.04 2.55 -2.36
N ILE A 129 -1.06 2.47 -3.70
CA ILE A 129 -2.27 2.54 -4.51
C ILE A 129 -2.50 1.16 -5.11
N LEU A 130 -3.65 0.58 -4.81
CA LEU A 130 -4.11 -0.69 -5.35
C LEU A 130 -4.65 -0.47 -6.76
N HIS A 131 -4.24 -1.29 -7.73
CA HIS A 131 -4.69 -1.18 -9.10
C HIS A 131 -5.75 -2.25 -9.43
N SER A 132 -6.83 -1.85 -10.09
CA SER A 132 -7.93 -2.75 -10.49
C SER A 132 -8.57 -3.46 -9.30
N GLU A 133 -8.61 -4.79 -9.33
CA GLU A 133 -9.26 -5.64 -8.33
C GLU A 133 -8.35 -6.01 -7.15
N ALA A 134 -7.14 -5.44 -7.08
CA ALA A 134 -6.16 -5.77 -6.04
C ALA A 134 -6.74 -5.59 -4.63
N GLY A 135 -6.58 -6.60 -3.78
CA GLY A 135 -7.09 -6.58 -2.41
C GLY A 135 -8.60 -6.80 -2.24
N LYS A 136 -9.36 -7.06 -3.31
CA LYS A 136 -10.78 -7.43 -3.21
C LYS A 136 -10.91 -8.90 -2.84
N LYS A 137 -11.81 -9.20 -1.90
CA LYS A 137 -12.19 -10.59 -1.61
C LYS A 137 -12.97 -11.18 -2.79
N PRO A 138 -12.75 -12.45 -3.16
CA PRO A 138 -13.58 -13.09 -4.16
C PRO A 138 -15.04 -13.10 -3.66
N ALA A 139 -15.98 -12.71 -4.52
CA ALA A 139 -17.40 -12.49 -4.19
C ALA A 139 -18.17 -13.75 -3.74
N ASN A 140 -17.49 -14.89 -3.55
CA ASN A 140 -18.13 -16.18 -3.31
C ASN A 140 -18.17 -16.60 -1.82
N GLU A 141 -17.58 -15.83 -0.90
CA GLU A 141 -17.62 -16.14 0.55
C GLU A 141 -18.85 -15.58 1.28
N SER A 142 -19.65 -14.71 0.66
CA SER A 142 -20.78 -14.03 1.32
C SER A 142 -22.14 -14.71 1.11
N MET A 143 -22.23 -15.86 0.44
CA MET A 143 -23.50 -16.56 0.20
C MET A 143 -23.76 -17.77 1.12
N MET A 144 -22.88 -18.07 2.07
CA MET A 144 -23.03 -19.23 2.98
C MET A 144 -23.24 -18.86 4.45
N ALA A 145 -23.40 -17.58 4.79
CA ALA A 145 -23.51 -17.13 6.19
C ALA A 145 -24.93 -16.74 6.64
N GLU A 146 -25.96 -16.89 5.79
CA GLU A 146 -27.35 -16.61 6.16
C GLU A 146 -28.28 -17.76 5.76
N VAL A 147 -28.16 -18.92 6.42
CA VAL A 147 -29.29 -19.84 6.61
C VAL A 147 -29.11 -20.53 7.96
N GLY A 148 -29.96 -20.18 8.93
CA GLY A 148 -30.32 -21.09 10.01
C GLY A 148 -30.23 -20.58 11.44
N GLU A 149 -30.89 -19.46 11.77
CA GLU A 149 -31.46 -19.28 13.12
C GLU A 149 -32.88 -18.71 12.99
N GLU A 150 -33.85 -19.40 13.61
CA GLU A 150 -35.24 -19.08 14.00
C GLU A 150 -36.08 -20.38 13.84
N GLU A 151 -36.85 -20.91 14.78
CA GLU A 151 -37.17 -20.58 16.18
C GLU A 151 -37.89 -21.82 16.79
N GLU A 152 -37.94 -21.88 18.12
CA GLU A 152 -38.63 -22.88 18.94
C GLU A 152 -40.16 -22.73 18.89
N GLU A 153 -40.92 -23.81 19.09
CA GLU A 153 -42.17 -23.76 19.88
C GLU A 153 -42.33 -25.04 20.72
N GLU A 154 -42.42 -24.84 22.04
CA GLU A 154 -42.90 -25.81 23.03
C GLU A 154 -44.40 -26.06 22.87
N GLU A 155 -44.85 -27.31 23.04
CA GLU A 155 -46.15 -27.54 23.67
C GLU A 155 -46.13 -28.88 24.42
N GLY A 156 -46.20 -28.82 25.75
CA GLY A 156 -46.47 -29.97 26.60
C GLY A 156 -47.96 -30.10 26.87
N THR A 157 -48.46 -31.34 27.02
CA THR A 157 -49.46 -31.71 28.04
C THR A 157 -49.78 -33.21 28.05
N THR A 158 -49.63 -33.81 29.24
CA THR A 158 -50.46 -34.84 29.91
C THR A 158 -50.92 -36.12 29.19
N GLY A 159 -50.79 -37.27 29.87
CA GLY A 159 -51.75 -38.36 29.74
C GLY A 159 -51.26 -39.74 30.16
N GLU A 160 -51.81 -40.25 31.25
CA GLU A 160 -51.57 -41.55 31.89
C GLU A 160 -51.91 -42.78 31.02
N SER A 161 -51.30 -43.91 31.38
CA SER A 161 -51.97 -45.17 31.79
C SER A 161 -51.61 -46.47 31.04
N PHE A 162 -51.34 -47.48 31.89
CA PHE A 162 -51.21 -48.94 31.73
C PHE A 162 -49.91 -49.53 31.18
#